data_AF-A0ABD6D8R7-F1
#
_entry.id   AF-A0ABD6D8R7-F1
#
_cell.length_a   1.000
_cell.length_b   1.000
_cell.length_c   1.000
_cell.angle_alpha   90.00
_cell.angle_beta   90.00
_cell.angle_gamma   90.00
#
_symmetry.space_group_name_H-M   'P 1'
#
loop_
_entity.id
_entity.type
_entity.pdbx_description
1 polymer ?
#
loop_
_entity_poly.entity_id
_entity_poly.type
_entity_poly.pdbx_seq_one_letter_code
_entity_poly.pdbx_strand_id
1 'polypeptide(L)'
;MTERIKINRVTNVLDRVDYPIGRDDAAAEFDDVTLIFADGETNLGELIANCDREEFGSADDLDTELNNVMPIEAVGEPGQSDGDA
;
A
#
# COMPACT_ATOMS: atom_id res chain seq x y z
N MET A 1 11.81 12.16 6.80
CA MET A 1 11.37 12.29 8.20
C MET A 1 10.10 11.47 8.24
N THR A 2 10.19 10.21 8.62
CA THR A 2 9.27 9.18 8.11
C THR A 2 7.80 9.44 8.45
N GLU A 3 6.95 9.58 7.43
CA GLU A 3 5.50 9.78 7.57
C GLU A 3 4.83 8.43 7.84
N ARG A 4 4.00 8.35 8.89
CA ARG A 4 3.30 7.12 9.27
C ARG A 4 1.81 7.26 9.02
N ILE A 5 1.25 6.44 8.14
CA ILE A 5 -0.17 6.47 7.80
C ILE A 5 -0.81 5.11 7.94
N LYS A 6 -2.11 5.09 8.27
CA LYS A 6 -2.89 3.85 8.31
C LYS A 6 -3.19 3.38 6.90
N ILE A 7 -3.29 2.06 6.70
CA ILE A 7 -3.61 1.47 5.39
C ILE A 7 -4.89 2.04 4.76
N ASN A 8 -5.93 2.30 5.54
CA ASN A 8 -7.17 2.92 5.05
C ASN A 8 -7.00 4.37 4.54
N ARG A 9 -5.80 4.96 4.67
CA ARG A 9 -5.45 6.28 4.14
C ARG A 9 -4.44 6.21 2.99
N VAL A 10 -3.95 5.02 2.62
CA VAL A 10 -2.93 4.84 1.59
C VAL A 10 -3.34 5.48 0.27
N THR A 11 -4.58 5.27 -0.18
CA THR A 11 -5.08 5.78 -1.45
C THR A 11 -4.96 7.30 -1.57
N ASN A 12 -5.08 8.05 -0.45
CA ASN A 12 -4.90 9.50 -0.46
C ASN A 12 -3.43 9.93 -0.56
N VAL A 13 -2.50 9.08 -0.15
CA VAL A 13 -1.06 9.29 -0.33
C VAL A 13 -0.65 8.94 -1.76
N LEU A 14 -1.24 7.89 -2.35
CA LEU A 14 -0.98 7.52 -3.74
C LEU A 14 -1.39 8.62 -4.73
N ASP A 15 -2.42 9.42 -4.40
CA ASP A 15 -2.87 10.57 -5.21
C ASP A 15 -1.88 11.75 -5.20
N ARG A 16 -0.81 11.71 -4.39
CA ARG A 16 0.16 12.81 -4.28
C ARG A 16 1.20 12.83 -5.41
N VAL A 17 1.32 11.75 -6.17
CA VAL A 17 2.26 11.65 -7.29
C VAL A 17 1.54 11.83 -8.63
N ASP A 18 2.29 12.27 -9.62
CA ASP A 18 1.78 12.42 -10.98
C ASP A 18 1.87 11.09 -11.72
N TYR A 19 0.85 10.77 -12.52
CA TYR A 19 0.75 9.52 -13.27
C TYR A 19 0.84 9.80 -14.78
N PRO A 20 1.47 8.92 -15.57
CA PRO A 20 2.04 7.62 -15.17
C PRO A 20 3.37 7.73 -14.42
N ILE A 21 3.61 6.80 -13.49
CA ILE A 21 4.84 6.72 -12.69
C ILE A 21 5.43 5.30 -12.75
N GLY A 22 6.76 5.23 -12.89
CA GLY A 22 7.50 3.97 -12.84
C GLY A 22 7.57 3.40 -11.43
N ARG A 23 7.69 2.07 -11.31
CA ARG A 23 7.78 1.39 -10.01
C ARG A 23 8.94 1.89 -9.16
N ASP A 24 10.13 2.02 -9.76
CA ASP A 24 11.32 2.47 -9.04
C ASP A 24 11.19 3.93 -8.55
N ASP A 25 10.63 4.81 -9.38
CA ASP A 25 10.36 6.21 -9.01
C ASP A 25 9.30 6.30 -7.90
N ALA A 26 8.19 5.55 -8.01
CA ALA A 26 7.16 5.50 -6.99
C ALA A 26 7.71 4.93 -5.68
N ALA A 27 8.51 3.86 -5.74
CA ALA A 27 9.14 3.27 -4.57
C ALA A 27 10.06 4.28 -3.86
N ALA A 28 10.85 5.05 -4.61
CA ALA A 28 11.71 6.09 -4.06
C ALA A 28 10.93 7.26 -3.44
N GLU A 29 9.84 7.69 -4.08
CA GLU A 29 9.00 8.78 -3.58
C GLU A 29 8.28 8.40 -2.27
N PHE A 30 7.92 7.12 -2.12
CA PHE A 30 7.23 6.60 -0.94
C PHE A 30 8.13 5.86 0.06
N ASP A 31 9.45 5.87 -0.12
CA ASP A 31 10.43 5.26 0.80
C ASP A 31 10.40 5.90 2.20
N ASP A 32 10.00 7.17 2.31
CA ASP A 32 9.83 7.83 3.62
C ASP A 32 8.43 7.60 4.23
N VAL A 33 7.57 6.77 3.61
CA VAL A 33 6.21 6.49 4.09
C VAL A 33 6.13 5.09 4.69
N THR A 34 5.67 5.01 5.94
CA THR A 34 5.40 3.75 6.64
C THR A 34 3.89 3.53 6.76
N LEU A 35 3.44 2.39 6.24
CA LEU A 35 2.09 1.89 6.40
C LEU A 35 1.93 1.18 7.74
N ILE A 36 0.91 1.60 8.49
CA ILE A 36 0.53 1.01 9.77
C ILE A 36 -0.73 0.15 9.58
N PHE A 37 -0.64 -1.11 10.02
CA PHE A 37 -1.70 -2.11 9.98
C PHE A 37 -2.17 -2.49 11.38
N ALA A 38 -3.08 -3.46 11.46
CA ALA A 38 -3.57 -3.98 12.74
C ALA A 38 -2.48 -4.76 13.49
N ASP A 39 -1.67 -5.54 12.76
CA ASP A 39 -0.61 -6.39 13.32
C ASP A 39 0.77 -6.02 12.72
N GLY A 40 1.12 -4.74 12.75
CA GLY A 40 2.48 -4.30 12.40
C GLY A 40 2.55 -3.08 11.50
N GLU A 41 3.74 -2.84 10.97
CA GLU A 41 4.04 -1.74 10.07
C GLU A 41 5.00 -2.21 8.96
N THR A 42 4.89 -1.61 7.78
CA THR A 42 5.82 -1.86 6.67
C THR A 42 6.08 -0.59 5.87
N ASN A 43 7.17 -0.57 5.11
CA ASN A 43 7.49 0.55 4.25
C ASN A 43 6.65 0.51 2.95
N LEU A 44 6.06 1.64 2.57
CA LEU A 44 5.23 1.73 1.36
C LEU A 44 6.09 1.60 0.10
N GLY A 45 7.24 2.28 0.05
CA GLY A 45 8.18 2.18 -1.07
C GLY A 45 8.68 0.75 -1.28
N GLU A 46 8.97 0.03 -0.20
CA GLU A 46 9.36 -1.38 -0.27
C GLU A 46 8.25 -2.26 -0.86
N LEU A 47 7.00 -2.07 -0.45
CA LEU A 47 5.87 -2.80 -1.06
C LEU A 47 5.74 -2.51 -2.55
N ILE A 48 5.85 -1.24 -2.96
CA ILE A 48 5.78 -0.85 -4.37
C ILE A 48 6.91 -1.51 -5.17
N ALA A 49 8.12 -1.56 -4.62
CA ALA A 49 9.26 -2.23 -5.26
C ALA A 49 9.04 -3.75 -5.45
N ASN A 50 8.17 -4.36 -4.63
CA ASN A 50 7.79 -5.78 -4.76
C ASN A 50 6.65 -6.01 -5.76
N CYS A 51 5.99 -4.97 -6.28
CA CYS A 51 4.95 -5.14 -7.30
C CYS A 51 5.54 -5.72 -8.61
N ASP A 52 4.82 -6.66 -9.22
CA ASP A 52 5.17 -7.24 -10.52
C ASP A 52 5.16 -6.19 -11.65
N ARG A 53 4.31 -5.16 -11.52
CA ARG A 53 4.16 -4.11 -12.52
C ARG A 53 5.32 -3.12 -12.53
N GLU A 54 5.75 -2.73 -13.73
CA GLU A 54 6.86 -1.79 -13.94
C GLU A 54 6.42 -0.32 -13.97
N GLU A 55 5.17 -0.04 -14.33
CA GLU A 55 4.59 1.31 -14.42
C GLU A 55 3.12 1.28 -14.02
N PHE A 56 2.69 2.33 -13.33
CA PHE A 56 1.32 2.52 -12.85
C PHE A 56 0.65 3.66 -13.59
N GLY A 57 -0.55 3.42 -14.10
CA GLY A 57 -1.32 4.42 -14.85
C GLY A 57 -2.15 5.36 -13.98
N SER A 58 -2.46 4.96 -12.75
CA SER A 58 -3.33 5.67 -11.81
C SER A 58 -3.09 5.23 -10.37
N ALA A 59 -3.56 6.01 -9.39
CA ALA A 59 -3.54 5.63 -7.98
C ALA A 59 -4.29 4.32 -7.68
N ASP A 60 -5.45 4.09 -8.30
CA ASP A 60 -6.20 2.82 -8.21
C ASP A 60 -5.39 1.62 -8.71
N ASP A 61 -4.57 1.82 -9.74
CA ASP A 61 -3.77 0.78 -10.37
C ASP A 61 -2.65 0.34 -9.41
N LEU A 62 -2.00 1.31 -8.77
CA LEU A 62 -0.99 1.06 -7.73
C LEU A 62 -1.60 0.50 -6.44
N ASP A 63 -2.77 0.98 -6.02
CA ASP A 63 -3.53 0.42 -4.89
C ASP A 63 -3.87 -1.07 -5.10
N THR A 64 -4.32 -1.42 -6.30
CA THR A 64 -4.63 -2.80 -6.67
C THR A 64 -3.39 -3.69 -6.54
N GLU A 65 -2.26 -3.24 -7.09
CA GLU A 65 -1.00 -4.01 -7.03
C GLU A 65 -0.45 -4.10 -5.61
N LEU A 66 -0.60 -3.05 -4.80
CA LEU A 66 -0.25 -3.09 -3.37
C LEU A 66 -1.06 -4.16 -2.64
N ASN A 67 -2.38 -4.24 -2.88
CA ASN A 67 -3.22 -5.28 -2.27
C ASN A 67 -2.80 -6.70 -2.70
N ASN A 68 -2.15 -6.88 -3.86
CA ASN A 68 -1.62 -8.17 -4.29
C ASN A 68 -0.34 -8.58 -3.54
N VAL A 69 0.52 -7.62 -3.18
CA VAL A 69 1.80 -7.88 -2.48
C VAL A 69 1.70 -7.75 -0.96
N MET A 70 0.64 -7.13 -0.45
CA MET A 70 0.44 -6.97 0.98
C MET A 70 0.23 -8.32 1.67
N PRO A 71 0.85 -8.54 2.85
CA PRO A 71 0.63 -9.75 3.62
C PRO A 71 -0.83 -9.83 4.07
N ILE A 72 -1.41 -11.03 3.95
CA ILE A 72 -2.76 -11.38 4.43
C ILE A 72 -3.02 -11.06 5.91
N GLU A 73 -1.98 -10.83 6.71
CA GLU A 73 -2.06 -10.43 8.13
C GLU A 73 -2.26 -8.91 8.30
N ALA A 74 -1.94 -8.11 7.28
CA ALA A 74 -2.09 -6.65 7.27
C ALA A 74 -3.53 -6.20 6.95
N VAL A 75 -4.22 -6.97 6.11
CA VAL A 75 -5.67 -6.97 5.98
C VAL A 75 -6.18 -7.83 7.14
N GLY A 76 -6.46 -7.22 8.29
CA GLY A 76 -6.93 -7.96 9.47
C GLY A 76 -7.92 -9.06 9.08
N GLU A 77 -7.78 -10.24 9.70
CA GLU A 77 -8.45 -11.49 9.35
C GLU A 77 -9.81 -11.23 8.67
N PRO A 78 -10.15 -11.88 7.54
CA PRO A 78 -11.53 -11.90 7.10
C PRO A 78 -12.35 -12.53 8.20
N GLY A 79 -12.87 -11.69 9.10
CA GLY A 79 -13.89 -12.01 10.05
C GLY A 79 -15.13 -12.34 9.25
N GLN A 80 -15.19 -13.57 8.73
CA GLN A 80 -16.35 -14.42 8.92
C GLN A 80 -16.57 -14.60 10.44
N SER A 81 -16.84 -13.50 11.14
CA SER A 81 -17.74 -13.53 12.28
C SER A 81 -19.13 -13.63 11.67
N ASP A 82 -19.46 -14.82 11.18
CA ASP A 82 -20.86 -15.22 11.17
C ASP A 82 -21.31 -15.18 12.63
N GLY A 83 -22.33 -14.36 12.89
CA GLY A 83 -22.65 -13.86 14.20
C GLY A 83 -23.08 -14.91 15.22
N ASP A 84 -22.99 -14.48 16.48
CA ASP A 84 -23.81 -14.96 17.59
C ASP A 84 -25.29 -15.15 17.18
N ALA A 85 -25.82 -16.37 17.33
CA ALA A 85 -27.01 -16.73 18.13
C ALA A 85 -27.51 -18.15 17.83
#